data_AF-A0A1I3R2E4-F1
#
_entry.id   AF-A0A1I3R2E4-F1
#
_cell.length_a   1.000
_cell.length_b   1.000
_cell.length_c   1.000
_cell.angle_alpha   90.00
_cell.angle_beta   90.00
_cell.angle_gamma   90.00
#
_symmetry.space_group_name_H-M   'P 1'
#
loop_
_entity.id
_entity.type
_entity.pdbx_description
1 polymer ?
#
loop_
_entity_poly.entity_id
_entity_poly.type
_entity_poly.pdbx_seq_one_letter_code
_entity_poly.pdbx_strand_id
1 'polypeptide(L)'
;MTDPELRIGSWKRISGQLDVQFRQTVTARLEATVPVELVRRGHRLRRSLLPSRYTDADPLCVVEVDPHRIERSILETAPTYPQWGRVEGGDWDRRWEPFDDRLVPQAMRQRFVDGQPWRETLLLEAYREQLERFGNAWEHTSIDGFDRRCRAIERLYTSIRTDGYKRQTELRQWSGREPIATRVDEINVDIARDGTLYWRGYGQHRLAIAKLLDLESVPVLLHRRHAGWQTRREQIREWLVDSGDAGDELAVDHPDLTDLVGANRGESS
;
A
#
# COMPACT_ATOMS: atom_id res chain seq x y z
N MET A 1 36.70 -13.07 -33.02
CA MET A 1 36.15 -13.78 -31.85
C MET A 1 35.51 -12.74 -30.97
N THR A 2 34.25 -12.44 -31.26
CA THR A 2 33.48 -11.31 -30.73
C THR A 2 32.29 -11.89 -30.00
N ASP A 3 32.23 -11.63 -28.70
CA ASP A 3 31.24 -12.14 -27.76
C ASP A 3 29.83 -11.56 -28.04
N PRO A 4 28.79 -12.38 -28.28
CA PRO A 4 27.46 -11.92 -28.64
C PRO A 4 26.49 -11.75 -27.46
N GLU A 5 26.93 -11.57 -26.21
CA GLU A 5 25.99 -11.39 -25.07
C GLU A 5 25.68 -9.94 -24.62
N LEU A 6 26.32 -8.91 -25.18
CA LEU A 6 26.14 -7.52 -24.72
C LEU A 6 25.01 -6.70 -25.39
N ARG A 7 24.00 -7.35 -25.99
CA ARG A 7 22.96 -6.62 -26.76
C ARG A 7 21.49 -6.78 -26.34
N ILE A 8 21.20 -7.44 -25.20
CA ILE A 8 19.81 -7.66 -24.76
C ILE A 8 19.39 -6.76 -23.58
N GLY A 9 20.29 -5.95 -23.01
CA GLY A 9 20.08 -5.24 -21.73
C GLY A 9 19.49 -3.81 -21.77
N SER A 10 19.42 -3.16 -22.94
CA SER A 10 19.03 -1.73 -23.03
C SER A 10 17.58 -1.53 -23.48
N TRP A 11 17.11 -2.28 -24.49
CA TRP A 11 15.77 -2.14 -25.04
C TRP A 11 14.65 -2.57 -24.07
N LYS A 12 14.87 -3.59 -23.24
CA LYS A 12 13.91 -4.00 -22.18
C LYS A 12 13.82 -2.99 -21.02
N ARG A 13 14.89 -2.23 -20.74
CA ARG A 13 14.88 -1.14 -19.74
C ARG A 13 14.12 0.08 -20.26
N ILE A 14 14.38 0.47 -21.51
CA ILE A 14 13.71 1.60 -22.17
C ILE A 14 12.22 1.33 -22.40
N SER A 15 11.84 0.11 -22.79
CA SER A 15 10.43 -0.25 -22.95
C SER A 15 9.69 -0.34 -21.61
N GLY A 16 10.35 -0.79 -20.54
CA GLY A 16 9.80 -0.78 -19.19
C GLY A 16 9.65 0.63 -18.60
N GLN A 17 10.58 1.54 -18.89
CA GLN A 17 10.54 2.94 -18.45
C GLN A 17 9.39 3.73 -19.09
N LEU A 18 9.19 3.58 -20.41
CA LEU A 18 8.10 4.25 -21.13
C LEU A 18 6.72 3.71 -20.72
N ASP A 19 6.60 2.40 -20.47
CA ASP A 19 5.33 1.76 -20.05
C ASP A 19 4.94 2.16 -18.61
N VAL A 20 5.92 2.33 -17.70
CA VAL A 20 5.66 2.77 -16.32
C VAL A 20 5.31 4.27 -16.23
N GLN A 21 6.03 5.15 -16.96
CA GLN A 21 5.73 6.60 -16.96
C GLN A 21 4.37 6.92 -17.59
N PHE A 22 4.07 6.28 -18.72
CA PHE A 22 2.78 6.45 -19.39
C PHE A 22 1.65 5.92 -18.50
N ARG A 23 1.86 4.78 -17.82
CA ARG A 23 0.88 4.23 -16.88
C ARG A 23 0.68 5.09 -15.65
N GLN A 24 1.72 5.53 -14.93
CA GLN A 24 1.54 6.36 -13.71
C GLN A 24 0.76 7.65 -14.01
N THR A 25 1.03 8.30 -15.15
CA THR A 25 0.34 9.54 -15.52
C THR A 25 -1.12 9.31 -15.95
N VAL A 26 -1.40 8.20 -16.64
CA VAL A 26 -2.75 7.85 -17.10
C VAL A 26 -3.60 7.24 -15.97
N THR A 27 -3.02 6.36 -15.15
CA THR A 27 -3.71 5.77 -13.98
C THR A 27 -3.98 6.82 -12.91
N ALA A 28 -3.04 7.72 -12.58
CA ALA A 28 -3.30 8.78 -11.62
C ALA A 28 -4.43 9.73 -12.06
N ARG A 29 -4.55 10.04 -13.36
CA ARG A 29 -5.66 10.85 -13.90
C ARG A 29 -7.01 10.12 -13.86
N LEU A 30 -7.01 8.82 -14.13
CA LEU A 30 -8.22 7.99 -14.02
C LEU A 30 -8.62 7.81 -12.54
N GLU A 31 -7.68 7.58 -11.65
CA GLU A 31 -7.92 7.44 -10.20
C GLU A 31 -8.50 8.72 -9.58
N ALA A 32 -8.06 9.88 -10.07
CA ALA A 32 -8.57 11.18 -9.63
C ALA A 32 -10.04 11.45 -10.04
N THR A 33 -10.62 10.66 -10.96
CA THR A 33 -11.94 10.92 -11.55
C THR A 33 -12.92 9.76 -11.41
N VAL A 34 -12.44 8.53 -11.20
CA VAL A 34 -13.28 7.34 -11.07
C VAL A 34 -13.94 7.32 -9.68
N PRO A 35 -15.29 7.29 -9.59
CA PRO A 35 -15.99 7.17 -8.32
C PRO A 35 -15.78 5.83 -7.64
N VAL A 36 -15.58 5.84 -6.31
CA VAL A 36 -15.44 4.64 -5.45
C VAL A 36 -16.54 3.59 -5.69
N GLU A 37 -17.80 4.03 -5.83
CA GLU A 37 -18.93 3.12 -6.01
C GLU A 37 -18.87 2.34 -7.33
N LEU A 38 -18.32 2.92 -8.40
CA LEU A 38 -18.16 2.19 -9.67
C LEU A 38 -17.13 1.07 -9.55
N VAL A 39 -16.05 1.30 -8.80
CA VAL A 39 -15.02 0.28 -8.53
C VAL A 39 -15.60 -0.85 -7.69
N ARG A 40 -16.35 -0.53 -6.62
CA ARG A 40 -17.04 -1.54 -5.80
C ARG A 40 -18.04 -2.37 -6.60
N ARG A 41 -18.85 -1.74 -7.46
CA ARG A 41 -19.78 -2.48 -8.36
C ARG A 41 -19.05 -3.40 -9.32
N GLY A 42 -17.99 -2.90 -9.97
CA GLY A 42 -17.17 -3.69 -10.87
C GLY A 42 -16.50 -4.87 -10.17
N HIS A 43 -16.05 -4.67 -8.92
CA HIS A 43 -15.47 -5.74 -8.09
C HIS A 43 -16.50 -6.80 -7.70
N ARG A 44 -17.70 -6.40 -7.24
CA ARG A 44 -18.79 -7.36 -6.95
C ARG A 44 -19.12 -8.26 -8.15
N LEU A 45 -19.19 -7.67 -9.35
CA LEU A 45 -19.39 -8.42 -10.60
C LEU A 45 -18.22 -9.35 -10.92
N ARG A 46 -16.97 -8.88 -10.76
CA ARG A 46 -15.79 -9.72 -10.99
C ARG A 46 -15.73 -10.89 -10.01
N ARG A 47 -16.06 -10.67 -8.74
CA ARG A 47 -16.15 -11.71 -7.73
C ARG A 47 -17.24 -12.73 -8.07
N SER A 48 -18.44 -12.30 -8.48
CA SER A 48 -19.51 -13.24 -8.84
C SER A 48 -19.13 -14.13 -10.03
N LEU A 49 -18.29 -13.63 -10.95
CA LEU A 49 -17.80 -14.40 -12.10
C LEU A 49 -16.56 -15.25 -11.77
N LEU A 50 -15.70 -14.79 -10.86
CA LEU A 50 -14.40 -15.38 -10.56
C LEU A 50 -14.12 -15.32 -9.04
N PRO A 51 -14.86 -16.10 -8.23
CA PRO A 51 -14.78 -15.99 -6.76
C PRO A 51 -13.41 -16.35 -6.20
N SER A 52 -12.65 -17.23 -6.84
CA SER A 52 -11.28 -17.58 -6.42
C SER A 52 -10.23 -16.52 -6.71
N ARG A 53 -10.54 -15.47 -7.50
CA ARG A 53 -9.61 -14.41 -7.91
C ARG A 53 -9.87 -13.07 -7.24
N TYR A 54 -11.02 -12.90 -6.60
CA TYR A 54 -11.44 -11.65 -5.99
C TYR A 54 -12.03 -11.92 -4.61
N THR A 55 -11.56 -11.17 -3.63
CA THR A 55 -12.01 -11.30 -2.24
C THR A 55 -13.47 -10.89 -2.12
N ASP A 56 -14.10 -11.35 -1.05
CA ASP A 56 -15.42 -10.95 -0.63
C ASP A 56 -15.46 -9.66 0.17
N ALA A 57 -14.31 -9.20 0.68
CA ALA A 57 -14.17 -7.92 1.34
C ALA A 57 -14.26 -6.73 0.37
N ASP A 58 -14.52 -5.52 0.89
CA ASP A 58 -14.47 -4.28 0.10
C ASP A 58 -13.05 -4.09 -0.49
N PRO A 59 -12.89 -3.99 -1.83
CA PRO A 59 -11.58 -3.83 -2.46
C PRO A 59 -10.88 -2.51 -2.12
N LEU A 60 -11.62 -1.53 -1.61
CA LEU A 60 -11.12 -0.21 -1.21
C LEU A 60 -11.26 0.01 0.31
N CYS A 61 -11.27 -1.10 1.07
CA CYS A 61 -11.34 -1.09 2.52
C CYS A 61 -10.09 -0.43 3.11
N VAL A 62 -10.32 0.62 3.90
CA VAL A 62 -9.29 1.28 4.71
C VAL A 62 -9.55 0.91 6.17
N VAL A 63 -8.56 0.33 6.81
CA VAL A 63 -8.61 -0.15 8.19
C VAL A 63 -7.53 0.55 9.02
N GLU A 64 -7.80 0.77 10.30
CA GLU A 64 -6.80 1.27 11.24
C GLU A 64 -5.90 0.12 11.69
N VAL A 65 -4.59 0.34 11.63
CA VAL A 65 -3.57 -0.67 11.95
C VAL A 65 -2.48 0.00 12.76
N ASP A 66 -2.02 -0.64 13.83
CA ASP A 66 -0.77 -0.25 14.49
C ASP A 66 0.38 -0.30 13.46
N PRO A 67 1.05 0.82 13.17
CA PRO A 67 2.10 0.88 12.16
C PRO A 67 3.25 -0.11 12.44
N HIS A 68 3.49 -0.50 13.69
CA HIS A 68 4.51 -1.48 14.07
C HIS A 68 4.15 -2.92 13.67
N ARG A 69 2.87 -3.24 13.40
CA ARG A 69 2.48 -4.54 12.80
C ARG A 69 2.95 -4.70 11.35
N ILE A 70 3.38 -3.62 10.69
CA ILE A 70 3.84 -3.62 9.29
C ILE A 70 5.37 -3.68 9.27
N GLU A 71 5.92 -4.85 9.56
CA GLU A 71 7.36 -5.06 9.67
C GLU A 71 8.03 -5.42 8.33
N ARG A 72 7.26 -5.97 7.39
CA ARG A 72 7.79 -6.55 6.14
C ARG A 72 7.40 -5.70 4.94
N SER A 73 8.29 -5.66 3.96
CA SER A 73 8.05 -5.09 2.64
C SER A 73 8.13 -6.16 1.57
N ILE A 74 7.17 -6.16 0.66
CA ILE A 74 7.21 -7.09 -0.47
C ILE A 74 8.34 -6.70 -1.44
N LEU A 75 9.12 -7.69 -1.89
CA LEU A 75 10.18 -7.47 -2.90
C LEU A 75 9.68 -7.62 -4.36
N GLU A 76 8.41 -7.98 -4.54
CA GLU A 76 7.81 -8.15 -5.86
C GLU A 76 7.82 -6.83 -6.64
N THR A 77 8.12 -6.90 -7.94
CA THR A 77 8.01 -5.73 -8.82
C THR A 77 6.55 -5.31 -8.94
N ALA A 78 6.30 -4.00 -9.02
CA ALA A 78 4.96 -3.45 -9.17
C ALA A 78 4.17 -4.21 -10.25
N PRO A 79 2.98 -4.76 -9.92
CA PRO A 79 2.18 -5.52 -10.86
C PRO A 79 1.73 -4.63 -12.02
N THR A 80 1.52 -5.23 -13.19
CA THR A 80 1.10 -4.54 -14.42
C THR A 80 -0.24 -3.82 -14.29
N TYR A 81 -1.06 -4.20 -13.30
CA TYR A 81 -2.38 -3.65 -13.04
C TYR A 81 -2.64 -3.54 -11.52
N PRO A 82 -3.53 -2.63 -11.09
CA PRO A 82 -3.93 -2.54 -9.68
C PRO A 82 -4.44 -3.88 -9.15
N GLN A 83 -4.04 -4.21 -7.92
CA GLN A 83 -4.42 -5.48 -7.28
C GLN A 83 -5.52 -5.33 -6.24
N TRP A 84 -6.23 -4.19 -6.22
CA TRP A 84 -7.33 -3.92 -5.28
C TRP A 84 -8.34 -5.05 -5.24
N GLY A 85 -8.43 -5.69 -4.07
CA GLY A 85 -9.37 -6.77 -3.79
C GLY A 85 -9.07 -8.07 -4.54
N ARG A 86 -7.87 -8.27 -5.08
CA ARG A 86 -7.47 -9.53 -5.72
C ARG A 86 -6.98 -10.57 -4.71
N VAL A 87 -7.18 -11.82 -5.10
CA VAL A 87 -6.73 -13.02 -4.39
C VAL A 87 -5.73 -13.73 -5.30
N GLU A 88 -4.49 -13.86 -4.83
CA GLU A 88 -3.41 -14.52 -5.59
C GLU A 88 -2.71 -15.56 -4.71
N GLY A 89 -2.57 -16.78 -5.23
CA GLY A 89 -1.76 -17.82 -4.60
C GLY A 89 -0.29 -17.73 -5.01
N GLY A 90 0.46 -18.81 -4.77
CA GLY A 90 1.87 -18.90 -5.11
C GLY A 90 2.77 -18.48 -3.96
N ASP A 91 3.94 -17.95 -4.29
CA ASP A 91 5.03 -17.71 -3.34
C ASP A 91 5.46 -16.25 -3.27
N TRP A 92 4.59 -15.34 -3.69
CA TRP A 92 4.90 -13.91 -3.70
C TRP A 92 5.27 -13.41 -2.29
N ASP A 93 4.62 -13.93 -1.25
CA ASP A 93 4.84 -13.57 0.16
C ASP A 93 6.15 -14.13 0.77
N ARG A 94 6.85 -15.02 0.06
CA ARG A 94 8.11 -15.63 0.55
C ARG A 94 9.31 -14.71 0.43
N ARG A 95 9.29 -13.75 -0.50
CA ARG A 95 10.41 -12.81 -0.71
C ARG A 95 10.06 -11.43 -0.18
N TRP A 96 10.71 -11.07 0.91
CA TRP A 96 10.52 -9.79 1.59
C TRP A 96 11.82 -9.29 2.19
N GLU A 97 11.81 -8.01 2.55
CA GLU A 97 12.84 -7.36 3.35
C GLU A 97 12.17 -6.64 4.52
N PRO A 98 12.86 -6.42 5.66
CA PRO A 98 12.35 -5.57 6.72
C PRO A 98 12.03 -4.18 6.18
N PHE A 99 10.85 -3.65 6.51
CA PHE A 99 10.44 -2.31 6.10
C PHE A 99 11.45 -1.26 6.57
N ASP A 100 11.90 -1.38 7.81
CA ASP A 100 12.79 -0.42 8.45
C ASP A 100 14.21 -0.42 7.84
N ASP A 101 14.59 -1.47 7.09
CA ASP A 101 15.88 -1.57 6.41
C ASP A 101 15.88 -0.88 5.03
N ARG A 102 14.73 -0.39 4.56
CA ARG A 102 14.64 0.35 3.30
C ARG A 102 15.25 1.74 3.44
N LEU A 103 15.79 2.26 2.34
CA LEU A 103 16.44 3.58 2.28
C LEU A 103 15.58 4.73 2.85
N VAL A 104 14.27 4.77 2.54
CA VAL A 104 13.39 5.86 3.00
C VAL A 104 13.16 5.83 4.52
N PRO A 105 12.73 4.71 5.15
CA PRO A 105 12.68 4.57 6.61
C PRO A 105 13.99 4.91 7.31
N GLN A 106 15.13 4.40 6.81
CA GLN A 106 16.44 4.74 7.37
C GLN A 106 16.74 6.24 7.26
N ALA A 107 16.42 6.87 6.12
CA ALA A 107 16.61 8.30 5.95
C ALA A 107 15.71 9.16 6.85
N MET A 108 14.49 8.70 7.18
CA MET A 108 13.65 9.38 8.16
C MET A 108 14.31 9.36 9.54
N ARG A 109 14.89 8.22 9.96
CA ARG A 109 15.64 8.12 11.22
C ARG A 109 16.88 9.04 11.20
N GLN A 110 17.69 8.98 10.15
CA GLN A 110 18.87 9.83 9.99
C GLN A 110 18.53 11.32 10.10
N ARG A 111 17.41 11.74 9.48
CA ARG A 111 17.00 13.13 9.53
C ARG A 111 16.48 13.53 10.91
N PHE A 112 15.50 12.80 11.42
CA PHE A 112 14.66 13.27 12.53
C PHE A 112 15.13 12.78 13.91
N VAL A 113 15.93 11.72 13.96
CA VAL A 113 16.58 11.22 15.19
C VAL A 113 18.02 11.67 15.24
N ASP A 114 18.79 11.41 14.17
CA ASP A 114 20.23 11.67 14.18
C ASP A 114 20.58 13.12 13.79
N GLY A 115 19.59 13.90 13.34
CA GLY A 115 19.75 15.32 13.00
C GLY A 115 20.52 15.59 11.71
N GLN A 116 20.74 14.59 10.87
CA GLN A 116 21.56 14.72 9.66
C GLN A 116 20.93 15.68 8.63
N PRO A 117 21.74 16.41 7.86
CA PRO A 117 21.26 17.15 6.70
C PRO A 117 20.70 16.20 5.64
N TRP A 118 19.59 16.55 4.98
CA TRP A 118 18.93 15.69 3.97
C TRP A 118 19.87 15.17 2.88
N ARG A 119 20.84 15.98 2.44
CA ARG A 119 21.80 15.63 1.38
C ARG A 119 22.81 14.56 1.81
N GLU A 120 22.94 14.32 3.11
CA GLU A 120 23.80 13.28 3.69
C GLU A 120 23.01 12.02 4.05
N THR A 121 21.67 12.09 4.02
CA THR A 121 20.81 10.92 4.28
C THR A 121 20.67 10.01 3.06
N LEU A 122 20.25 8.77 3.30
CA LEU A 122 19.90 7.78 2.28
C LEU A 122 18.70 8.19 1.40
N LEU A 123 17.98 9.27 1.75
CA LEU A 123 16.89 9.77 0.92
C LEU A 123 17.40 10.24 -0.45
N LEU A 124 18.60 10.81 -0.51
CA LEU A 124 19.19 11.28 -1.76
C LEU A 124 19.50 10.11 -2.71
N GLU A 125 19.98 9.00 -2.17
CA GLU A 125 20.19 7.75 -2.91
C GLU A 125 18.86 7.21 -3.42
N ALA A 126 17.87 7.05 -2.53
CA ALA A 126 16.53 6.59 -2.91
C ALA A 126 15.89 7.48 -3.99
N TYR A 127 16.09 8.80 -3.92
CA TYR A 127 15.60 9.75 -4.92
C TYR A 127 16.27 9.53 -6.29
N ARG A 128 17.59 9.33 -6.31
CA ARG A 128 18.35 9.09 -7.54
C ARG A 128 17.97 7.76 -8.19
N GLU A 129 17.84 6.69 -7.40
CA GLU A 129 17.42 5.38 -7.90
C GLU A 129 16.03 5.44 -8.55
N GLN A 130 15.08 6.15 -7.94
CA GLN A 130 13.74 6.34 -8.50
C GLN A 130 13.78 7.12 -9.82
N LEU A 131 14.55 8.22 -9.87
CA LEU A 131 14.74 9.00 -11.09
C LEU A 131 15.35 8.15 -12.22
N GLU A 132 16.40 7.38 -11.93
CA GLU A 132 17.06 6.55 -12.93
C GLU A 132 16.14 5.43 -13.42
N ARG A 133 15.42 4.78 -12.49
CA ARG A 133 14.58 3.63 -12.80
C ARG A 133 13.30 4.01 -13.53
N PHE A 134 12.66 5.11 -13.17
CA PHE A 134 11.33 5.47 -13.66
C PHE A 134 11.28 6.82 -14.40
N GLY A 135 12.38 7.57 -14.47
CA GLY A 135 12.41 8.91 -15.05
C GLY A 135 11.68 9.97 -14.21
N ASN A 136 11.15 9.60 -13.06
CA ASN A 136 10.58 10.48 -12.05
C ASN A 136 10.83 9.93 -10.63
N ALA A 137 10.96 10.81 -9.65
CA ALA A 137 11.02 10.48 -8.23
C ALA A 137 10.03 11.38 -7.50
N TRP A 138 8.94 10.79 -7.01
CA TRP A 138 7.91 11.47 -6.22
C TRP A 138 7.47 12.81 -6.83
N GLU A 139 6.95 12.76 -8.06
CA GLU A 139 6.45 13.91 -8.85
C GLU A 139 7.53 14.87 -9.38
N HIS A 140 8.80 14.55 -9.19
CA HIS A 140 9.90 15.34 -9.72
C HIS A 140 10.67 14.57 -10.79
N THR A 141 11.08 15.27 -11.86
CA THR A 141 11.76 14.69 -13.02
C THR A 141 13.26 15.04 -13.06
N SER A 142 13.78 15.76 -12.07
CA SER A 142 15.19 16.14 -11.98
C SER A 142 15.68 16.18 -10.54
N ILE A 143 17.01 16.22 -10.37
CA ILE A 143 17.66 16.33 -9.06
C ILE A 143 17.29 17.62 -8.31
N ASP A 144 16.94 18.68 -9.03
CA ASP A 144 16.54 19.98 -8.43
C ASP A 144 15.22 19.89 -7.66
N GLY A 145 14.43 18.84 -7.90
CA GLY A 145 13.25 18.53 -7.12
C GLY A 145 13.54 18.01 -5.72
N PHE A 146 14.76 17.55 -5.44
CA PHE A 146 15.11 16.91 -4.17
C PHE A 146 14.86 17.84 -2.97
N ASP A 147 15.31 19.09 -3.04
CA ASP A 147 15.12 20.04 -1.93
C ASP A 147 13.63 20.38 -1.72
N ARG A 148 12.83 20.41 -2.79
CA ARG A 148 11.37 20.57 -2.68
C ARG A 148 10.73 19.37 -1.98
N ARG A 149 11.17 18.16 -2.33
CA ARG A 149 10.71 16.92 -1.70
C ARG A 149 11.06 16.90 -0.22
N CYS A 150 12.30 17.24 0.15
CA CYS A 150 12.73 17.33 1.54
C CYS A 150 11.85 18.28 2.35
N ARG A 151 11.60 19.50 1.82
CA ARG A 151 10.67 20.44 2.47
C ARG A 151 9.25 19.90 2.60
N ALA A 152 8.78 19.09 1.64
CA ALA A 152 7.47 18.45 1.74
C ALA A 152 7.44 17.39 2.85
N ILE A 153 8.51 16.62 3.02
CA ILE A 153 8.66 15.63 4.09
C ILE A 153 8.72 16.32 5.47
N GLU A 154 9.45 17.42 5.60
CA GLU A 154 9.48 18.23 6.84
C GLU A 154 8.08 18.71 7.26
N ARG A 155 7.29 19.19 6.30
CA ARG A 155 5.90 19.60 6.54
C ARG A 155 5.01 18.41 6.94
N LEU A 156 5.18 17.27 6.27
CA LEU A 156 4.45 16.05 6.59
C LEU A 156 4.79 15.56 8.01
N TYR A 157 6.07 15.51 8.36
CA TYR A 157 6.51 15.13 9.70
C TYR A 157 5.94 16.06 10.77
N THR A 158 6.03 17.37 10.54
CA THR A 158 5.47 18.37 11.47
C THR A 158 3.97 18.17 11.64
N SER A 159 3.23 18.00 10.53
CA SER A 159 1.78 17.81 10.57
C SER A 159 1.39 16.53 11.31
N ILE A 160 2.06 15.40 11.06
CA ILE A 160 1.74 14.14 11.75
C ILE A 160 2.10 14.23 13.23
N ARG A 161 3.22 14.86 13.57
CA ARG A 161 3.64 15.05 14.97
C ARG A 161 2.71 15.95 15.76
N THR A 162 2.17 17.01 15.16
CA THR A 162 1.31 17.97 15.88
C THR A 162 -0.16 17.57 15.87
N ASP A 163 -0.64 17.00 14.76
CA ASP A 163 -2.07 16.80 14.53
C ASP A 163 -2.47 15.33 14.47
N GLY A 164 -1.51 14.40 14.58
CA GLY A 164 -1.72 12.98 14.28
C GLY A 164 -1.80 12.71 12.77
N TYR A 165 -2.04 11.45 12.41
CA TYR A 165 -2.25 11.06 11.02
C TYR A 165 -3.64 11.52 10.54
N LYS A 166 -3.69 12.24 9.42
CA LYS A 166 -4.95 12.61 8.74
C LYS A 166 -5.15 11.75 7.50
N ARG A 167 -6.33 11.15 7.35
CA ARG A 167 -6.69 10.37 6.15
C ARG A 167 -6.70 11.29 4.92
N GLN A 168 -6.38 10.73 3.76
CA GLN A 168 -6.42 11.45 2.49
C GLN A 168 -7.83 11.96 2.16
N THR A 169 -8.87 11.27 2.65
CA THR A 169 -10.27 11.72 2.57
C THR A 169 -10.54 13.01 3.36
N GLU A 170 -9.83 13.24 4.47
CA GLU A 170 -10.01 14.42 5.33
C GLU A 170 -9.22 15.62 4.82
N LEU A 171 -8.06 15.38 4.20
CA LEU A 171 -7.17 16.44 3.71
C LEU A 171 -7.67 17.15 2.45
N ARG A 172 -8.65 16.58 1.77
CA ARG A 172 -9.14 17.07 0.49
C ARG A 172 -10.65 17.21 0.57
N GLN A 173 -11.16 18.40 0.24
CA GLN A 173 -12.58 18.64 0.08
C GLN A 173 -12.96 18.40 -1.38
N TRP A 174 -13.96 17.56 -1.63
CA TRP A 174 -14.39 17.16 -2.96
C TRP A 174 -15.81 17.63 -3.20
N SER A 175 -16.06 18.30 -4.31
CA SER A 175 -17.41 18.55 -4.81
C SER A 175 -17.86 17.36 -5.67
N GLY A 176 -18.80 16.55 -5.17
CA GLY A 176 -19.39 15.44 -5.93
C GLY A 176 -19.09 14.06 -5.35
N ARG A 177 -18.91 13.04 -6.21
CA ARG A 177 -18.62 11.67 -5.77
C ARG A 177 -17.14 11.54 -5.39
N GLU A 178 -16.89 10.85 -4.28
CA GLU A 178 -15.54 10.53 -3.80
C GLU A 178 -14.73 9.78 -4.88
N PRO A 179 -13.58 10.32 -5.33
CA PRO A 179 -12.70 9.64 -6.28
C PRO A 179 -11.88 8.55 -5.60
N ILE A 180 -11.45 7.52 -6.35
CA ILE A 180 -10.68 6.42 -5.76
C ILE A 180 -9.30 6.82 -5.24
N ALA A 181 -8.70 7.90 -5.80
CA ALA A 181 -7.44 8.47 -5.31
C ALA A 181 -7.44 8.68 -3.79
N THR A 182 -8.58 9.06 -3.21
CA THR A 182 -8.77 9.22 -1.76
C THR A 182 -8.41 8.00 -0.92
N ARG A 183 -8.52 6.79 -1.49
CA ARG A 183 -8.28 5.51 -0.82
C ARG A 183 -6.95 4.92 -1.22
N VAL A 184 -6.65 4.96 -2.53
CA VAL A 184 -5.46 4.31 -3.09
C VAL A 184 -4.19 5.06 -2.74
N ASP A 185 -4.32 6.36 -2.45
CA ASP A 185 -3.25 7.16 -1.87
C ASP A 185 -3.03 6.88 -0.39
N GLU A 186 -3.63 5.90 0.28
CA GLU A 186 -3.25 5.54 1.66
C GLU A 186 -1.98 4.67 1.73
N ILE A 187 -1.55 4.30 2.94
CA ILE A 187 -0.53 3.25 3.10
C ILE A 187 -1.12 1.95 2.55
N ASN A 188 -0.46 1.35 1.56
CA ASN A 188 -0.94 0.12 0.94
C ASN A 188 -0.21 -1.09 1.51
N VAL A 189 -0.98 -2.09 1.93
CA VAL A 189 -0.43 -3.38 2.37
C VAL A 189 -1.09 -4.54 1.65
N ASP A 190 -0.37 -5.66 1.60
CA ASP A 190 -0.93 -6.96 1.29
C ASP A 190 -0.99 -7.84 2.51
N ILE A 191 -1.79 -8.90 2.39
CA ILE A 191 -1.93 -9.92 3.42
C ILE A 191 -1.33 -11.22 2.92
N ALA A 192 -0.24 -11.65 3.55
CA ALA A 192 0.45 -12.91 3.26
C ALA A 192 -0.40 -14.13 3.66
N ARG A 193 0.07 -15.34 3.33
CA ARG A 193 -0.68 -16.59 3.57
C ARG A 193 -1.06 -16.82 5.03
N ASP A 194 -0.27 -16.27 5.96
CA ASP A 194 -0.41 -16.41 7.40
C ASP A 194 -1.13 -15.22 8.06
N GLY A 195 -1.58 -14.23 7.29
CA GLY A 195 -2.17 -13.00 7.83
C GLY A 195 -1.16 -11.89 8.10
N THR A 196 0.13 -12.09 7.87
CA THR A 196 1.11 -11.01 8.06
C THR A 196 0.88 -9.88 7.06
N LEU A 197 0.97 -8.63 7.52
CA LEU A 197 0.84 -7.43 6.68
C LEU A 197 2.19 -7.04 6.05
N TYR A 198 2.20 -6.88 4.73
CA TYR A 198 3.38 -6.52 3.95
C TYR A 198 3.15 -5.17 3.31
N TRP A 199 4.04 -4.20 3.55
CA TRP A 199 4.03 -2.95 2.79
C TRP A 199 4.26 -3.23 1.30
N ARG A 200 3.39 -2.67 0.43
CA ARG A 200 3.40 -2.98 -1.01
C ARG A 200 4.15 -1.96 -1.89
N GLY A 201 4.10 -0.67 -1.58
CA GLY A 201 4.61 0.32 -2.54
C GLY A 201 4.15 1.76 -2.34
N TYR A 202 3.04 1.99 -1.63
CA TYR A 202 2.48 3.32 -1.42
C TYR A 202 2.48 3.71 0.05
N GLY A 203 2.63 5.02 0.32
CA GLY A 203 2.63 5.56 1.67
C GLY A 203 3.91 5.36 2.48
N GLN A 204 5.04 4.95 1.86
CA GLN A 204 6.30 4.65 2.58
C GLN A 204 6.74 5.74 3.56
N HIS A 205 6.70 7.01 3.14
CA HIS A 205 7.10 8.13 3.99
C HIS A 205 6.16 8.31 5.20
N ARG A 206 4.86 8.12 5.00
CA ARG A 206 3.87 8.23 6.07
C ARG A 206 3.99 7.10 7.07
N LEU A 207 4.18 5.86 6.60
CA LEU A 207 4.42 4.72 7.48
C LEU A 207 5.73 4.89 8.27
N ALA A 208 6.81 5.32 7.62
CA ALA A 208 8.08 5.58 8.29
C ALA A 208 7.97 6.67 9.37
N ILE A 209 7.29 7.77 9.07
CA ILE A 209 7.06 8.85 10.05
C ILE A 209 6.15 8.37 11.19
N ALA A 210 5.08 7.62 10.88
CA ALA A 210 4.17 7.11 11.89
C ALA A 210 4.86 6.15 12.87
N LYS A 211 5.68 5.22 12.37
CA LYS A 211 6.54 4.36 13.20
C LYS A 211 7.52 5.16 14.04
N LEU A 212 8.14 6.20 13.46
CA LEU A 212 9.12 7.02 14.16
C LEU A 212 8.49 7.80 15.32
N LEU A 213 7.24 8.25 15.14
CA LEU A 213 6.47 8.99 16.12
C LEU A 213 5.67 8.10 17.07
N ASP A 214 5.81 6.77 16.96
CA ASP A 214 5.12 5.77 17.79
C ASP A 214 3.60 5.98 17.84
N LEU A 215 2.98 6.19 16.67
CA LEU A 215 1.53 6.36 16.58
C LEU A 215 0.81 5.04 16.88
N GLU A 216 -0.30 5.13 17.64
CA GLU A 216 -1.13 3.97 17.97
C GLU A 216 -1.80 3.33 16.75
N SER A 217 -2.17 4.13 15.74
CA SER A 217 -2.79 3.63 14.52
C SER A 217 -2.50 4.48 13.28
N VAL A 218 -2.55 3.83 12.12
CA VAL A 218 -2.56 4.46 10.80
C VAL A 218 -3.61 3.82 9.89
N PRO A 219 -4.23 4.60 8.99
CA PRO A 219 -5.14 4.08 7.98
C PRO A 219 -4.36 3.36 6.88
N VAL A 220 -4.79 2.14 6.58
CA VAL A 220 -4.15 1.25 5.61
C VAL A 220 -5.18 0.69 4.64
N LEU A 221 -4.87 0.78 3.35
CA LEU A 221 -5.61 0.11 2.29
C LEU A 221 -5.12 -1.34 2.14
N LEU A 222 -6.04 -2.28 2.36
CA LEU A 222 -5.80 -3.71 2.14
C LEU A 222 -5.88 -4.04 0.65
N HIS A 223 -4.73 -4.10 -0.01
CA HIS A 223 -4.62 -4.12 -1.46
C HIS A 223 -4.88 -5.52 -2.04
N ARG A 224 -4.01 -6.51 -1.74
CA ARG A 224 -4.12 -7.91 -2.20
C ARG A 224 -4.12 -8.88 -1.03
N ARG A 225 -4.80 -10.03 -1.19
CA ARG A 225 -4.78 -11.16 -0.25
C ARG A 225 -4.12 -12.37 -0.87
N HIS A 226 -3.39 -13.12 -0.06
CA HIS A 226 -2.92 -14.45 -0.46
C HIS A 226 -4.08 -15.42 -0.47
N ALA A 227 -4.12 -16.36 -1.44
CA ALA A 227 -5.20 -17.35 -1.53
C ALA A 227 -5.41 -18.15 -0.23
N GLY A 228 -4.32 -18.56 0.43
CA GLY A 228 -4.39 -19.23 1.73
C GLY A 228 -5.03 -18.38 2.84
N TRP A 229 -4.78 -17.07 2.88
CA TRP A 229 -5.44 -16.18 3.83
C TRP A 229 -6.92 -15.99 3.49
N GLN A 230 -7.24 -15.84 2.20
CA GLN A 230 -8.63 -15.73 1.74
C GLN A 230 -9.45 -16.97 2.13
N THR A 231 -8.91 -18.18 1.93
CA THR A 231 -9.57 -19.42 2.37
C THR A 231 -9.80 -19.43 3.87
N ARG A 232 -8.81 -19.01 4.68
CA ARG A 232 -8.99 -18.89 6.13
C ARG A 232 -10.13 -17.91 6.45
N ARG A 233 -10.12 -16.72 5.83
CA ARG A 233 -11.16 -15.71 6.03
C ARG A 233 -12.57 -16.21 5.69
N GLU A 234 -12.71 -17.00 4.61
CA GLU A 234 -13.98 -17.63 4.23
C GLU A 234 -14.45 -18.64 5.27
N GLN A 235 -13.55 -19.48 5.79
CA GLN A 235 -13.86 -20.42 6.89
C GLN A 235 -14.32 -19.68 8.15
N ILE A 236 -13.67 -18.56 8.50
CA ILE A 236 -14.09 -17.70 9.62
C ILE A 236 -15.51 -17.17 9.39
N ARG A 237 -15.80 -16.69 8.18
CA ARG A 237 -17.14 -16.20 7.82
C ARG A 237 -18.20 -17.29 7.94
N GLU A 238 -17.95 -18.46 7.38
CA GLU A 238 -18.88 -19.60 7.43
C GLU A 238 -19.17 -20.01 8.87
N TRP A 239 -18.12 -20.12 9.69
CA TRP A 239 -18.27 -20.47 11.08
C TRP A 239 -19.05 -19.40 11.89
N LEU A 240 -18.86 -18.10 11.61
CA LEU A 240 -19.61 -17.01 12.25
C LEU A 240 -21.10 -17.05 11.91
N VAL A 241 -21.44 -17.45 10.69
CA VAL A 241 -22.83 -17.63 10.23
C VAL A 241 -23.47 -18.83 10.92
N ASP A 242 -22.73 -19.94 11.05
CA ASP A 242 -23.25 -21.17 11.65
C ASP A 242 -23.36 -21.10 13.18
N SER A 243 -22.40 -20.48 13.85
CA SER A 243 -22.28 -20.49 15.32
C SER A 243 -22.95 -19.31 16.02
N GLY A 244 -23.19 -18.20 15.31
CA GLY A 244 -23.81 -16.98 15.85
C GLY A 244 -22.97 -16.21 16.88
N ASP A 245 -21.84 -16.75 17.32
CA ASP A 245 -20.85 -16.13 18.20
C ASP A 245 -19.47 -16.30 17.58
N ALA A 246 -18.56 -15.36 17.82
CA ALA A 246 -17.15 -15.40 17.41
C ALA A 246 -16.37 -16.49 18.17
N GLY A 247 -16.78 -16.90 19.38
CA GLY A 247 -16.06 -17.85 20.21
C GLY A 247 -14.61 -17.40 20.52
N ASP A 248 -14.00 -17.96 21.55
CA ASP A 248 -12.61 -17.59 21.90
C ASP A 248 -11.58 -18.09 20.86
N GLU A 249 -11.92 -19.09 20.05
CA GLU A 249 -11.02 -19.67 19.03
C GLU A 249 -10.87 -18.82 17.76
N LEU A 250 -11.80 -17.89 17.48
CA LEU A 250 -11.72 -16.96 16.34
C LEU A 250 -11.51 -15.50 16.74
N ALA A 251 -11.01 -15.28 17.96
CA ALA A 251 -10.36 -14.04 18.38
C ALA A 251 -9.05 -13.79 17.60
N VAL A 252 -9.07 -13.93 16.28
CA VAL A 252 -8.04 -13.47 15.39
C VAL A 252 -8.22 -11.96 15.28
N ASP A 253 -7.54 -11.21 16.16
CA ASP A 253 -7.41 -9.76 16.06
C ASP A 253 -6.59 -9.39 14.83
N HIS A 254 -7.26 -9.46 13.68
CA HIS A 254 -6.68 -9.14 12.39
C HIS A 254 -7.54 -8.08 11.69
N PRO A 255 -6.93 -6.97 11.21
CA PRO A 255 -7.68 -5.83 10.69
C PRO A 255 -8.58 -6.17 9.49
N ASP A 256 -8.20 -7.17 8.69
CA ASP A 256 -9.00 -7.70 7.57
C ASP A 256 -10.29 -8.46 7.93
N LEU A 257 -10.49 -8.76 9.21
CA LEU A 257 -11.67 -9.48 9.71
C LEU A 257 -12.69 -8.53 10.37
N THR A 258 -12.35 -7.24 10.48
CA THR A 258 -13.17 -6.23 11.17
C THR A 258 -14.60 -6.15 10.61
N ASP A 259 -14.76 -6.29 9.29
CA ASP A 259 -16.09 -6.28 8.64
C ASP A 259 -16.90 -7.54 8.92
N LEU A 260 -16.25 -8.68 9.22
CA LEU A 260 -16.93 -9.92 9.59
C LEU A 260 -17.44 -9.85 11.04
N VAL A 261 -16.56 -9.42 11.96
CA VAL A 261 -16.87 -9.37 13.40
C VAL A 261 -17.82 -8.21 13.71
N GLY A 262 -17.67 -7.06 13.03
CA GLY A 262 -18.53 -5.90 13.20
C GLY A 262 -19.96 -6.12 12.67
N ALA A 263 -20.13 -6.90 11.60
CA ALA A 263 -21.45 -7.24 11.06
C ALA A 263 -22.27 -8.10 12.03
N ASN A 264 -21.64 -9.04 12.75
CA ASN A 264 -22.34 -9.94 13.69
C ASN A 264 -22.84 -9.24 14.96
N ARG A 265 -22.26 -8.09 15.34
CA ARG A 265 -22.71 -7.31 16.51
C ARG A 265 -23.93 -6.42 16.23
N GLY A 266 -24.35 -6.29 14.97
CA GLY A 266 -25.42 -5.39 14.53
C GLY A 266 -26.81 -6.01 14.38
N GLU A 267 -26.96 -7.33 14.53
CA GLU A 267 -28.23 -8.05 14.30
C GLU A 267 -28.90 -8.57 15.59
N SER A 268 -28.45 -8.12 16.77
CA SER A 268 -29.03 -8.50 18.08
C SER A 268 -29.79 -7.35 18.78
N SER A 269 -30.48 -6.48 18.06
CA SER A 269 -31.42 -5.49 18.64
C SER A 269 -32.76 -5.48 17.94
#